data_AF-A0A3D2GXF1-F1
#
_entry.id   AF-A0A3D2GXF1-F1
#
_cell.length_a   1.000
_cell.length_b   1.000
_cell.length_c   1.000
_cell.angle_alpha   90.00
_cell.angle_beta   90.00
_cell.angle_gamma   90.00
#
_symmetry.space_group_name_H-M   'P 1'
#
loop_
_entity.id
_entity.type
_entity.pdbx_description
1 polymer ?
#
loop_
_entity_poly.entity_id
_entity_poly.type
_entity_poly.pdbx_seq_one_letter_code
_entity_poly.pdbx_strand_id
1 'polypeptide(L)'
;TLYIIAGEEKLQRVREGELKELMAKAAESGDAMDAQKANDLAAQCDRFEKKLHDLKLTRQVSMQMAPQIRLLQNNDSLLVERIQSTISNTLPLWKNQMV
;
A
#
# COMPACT_ATOMS: atom_id res chain seq x y z
N THR A 1 -0.29 6.89 9.72
CA THR A 1 -1.68 6.60 10.11
C THR A 1 -2.51 7.87 10.20
N LEU A 2 -2.03 8.90 10.94
CA LEU A 2 -2.73 10.19 11.09
C LEU A 2 -3.14 10.84 9.75
N TYR A 3 -2.26 10.86 8.75
CA TYR A 3 -2.56 11.48 7.45
C TYR A 3 -3.61 10.74 6.61
N ILE A 4 -3.70 9.40 6.74
CA ILE A 4 -4.74 8.62 6.06
C ILE A 4 -6.09 8.95 6.69
N ILE A 5 -6.15 8.92 8.03
CA ILE A 5 -7.38 9.25 8.79
C ILE A 5 -7.83 10.68 8.49
N ALA A 6 -6.92 11.65 8.53
CA ALA A 6 -7.23 13.04 8.19
C ALA A 6 -7.75 13.18 6.75
N GLY A 7 -7.21 12.39 5.82
CA GLY A 7 -7.72 12.31 4.45
C GLY A 7 -9.14 11.76 4.37
N GLU A 8 -9.43 10.67 5.09
CA GLU A 8 -10.76 10.06 5.15
C GLU A 8 -11.78 11.04 5.73
N GLU A 9 -11.45 11.68 6.85
CA GLU A 9 -12.32 12.68 7.47
C GLU A 9 -12.58 13.87 6.54
N LYS A 10 -11.55 14.38 5.86
CA LYS A 10 -11.71 15.49 4.92
C LYS A 10 -12.58 15.08 3.73
N LEU A 11 -12.36 13.89 3.17
CA LEU A 11 -13.18 13.35 2.08
C LEU A 11 -14.65 13.22 2.50
N GLN A 12 -14.89 12.70 3.71
CA GLN A 12 -16.24 12.59 4.26
C GLN A 12 -16.90 13.95 4.42
N ARG A 13 -16.21 14.94 5.01
CA ARG A 13 -16.73 16.31 5.17
C ARG A 13 -17.11 16.96 3.84
N VAL A 14 -16.30 16.77 2.79
CA VAL A 14 -16.58 17.34 1.47
C VAL A 14 -17.76 16.63 0.80
N ARG A 15 -17.84 15.29 0.89
CA ARG A 15 -18.97 14.52 0.34
C ARG A 15 -20.29 14.82 1.05
N GLU A 16 -20.26 14.95 2.37
CA GLU A 16 -21.47 15.16 3.18
C GLU A 16 -21.89 16.64 3.31
N GLY A 17 -20.99 17.58 3.04
CA GLY A 17 -21.26 19.02 3.03
C GLY A 17 -21.34 19.56 1.60
N GLU A 18 -20.25 20.20 1.16
CA GLU A 18 -20.17 20.95 -0.11
C GLU A 18 -20.72 20.21 -1.32
N LEU A 19 -20.41 18.91 -1.47
CA LEU A 19 -20.91 18.14 -2.62
C LEU A 19 -22.43 17.95 -2.57
N LYS A 20 -23.02 17.65 -1.40
CA LYS A 20 -24.47 17.54 -1.26
C LYS A 20 -25.15 18.87 -1.55
N GLU A 21 -24.59 19.98 -1.08
CA GLU A 21 -25.11 21.33 -1.34
C GLU A 21 -25.09 21.65 -2.84
N LEU A 22 -23.98 21.35 -3.53
CA LEU A 22 -23.87 21.55 -4.98
C LEU A 22 -24.83 20.65 -5.76
N MET A 23 -25.01 19.39 -5.35
CA MET A 23 -25.96 18.48 -5.99
C MET A 23 -27.41 18.94 -5.79
N ALA A 24 -27.78 19.42 -4.60
CA ALA A 24 -29.10 19.98 -4.33
C ALA A 24 -29.35 21.24 -5.17
N LYS A 25 -28.37 22.15 -5.24
CA LYS A 25 -28.46 23.36 -6.04
C LYS A 25 -28.57 23.08 -7.55
N ALA A 26 -27.83 22.09 -8.05
CA ALA A 26 -27.95 21.64 -9.43
C ALA A 26 -29.35 21.08 -9.73
N ALA A 27 -29.93 20.33 -8.79
CA ALA A 27 -31.28 19.77 -8.93
C ALA A 27 -32.38 20.84 -8.90
N GLU A 28 -32.23 21.87 -8.07
CA GLU A 28 -33.19 22.98 -7.98
C GLU A 28 -33.10 23.96 -9.15
N SER A 29 -31.89 24.31 -9.59
CA SER A 29 -31.69 25.32 -10.64
C SER A 29 -31.95 24.80 -12.05
N GLY A 30 -31.70 23.51 -12.31
CA GLY A 30 -31.72 22.95 -13.66
C GLY A 30 -30.64 23.52 -14.60
N ASP A 31 -29.69 24.31 -14.08
CA ASP A 31 -28.62 24.91 -14.86
C ASP A 31 -27.51 23.90 -15.12
N ALA A 32 -27.12 23.76 -16.39
CA ALA A 32 -26.01 22.92 -16.82
C ALA A 32 -24.70 23.29 -16.11
N MET A 33 -24.50 24.56 -15.74
CA MET A 33 -23.28 25.03 -15.08
C MET A 33 -23.19 24.60 -13.61
N ASP A 34 -24.29 24.61 -12.88
CA ASP A 34 -24.31 24.12 -11.51
C ASP A 34 -24.24 22.58 -11.47
N ALA A 35 -24.84 21.90 -12.44
CA ALA A 35 -24.63 20.46 -12.64
C ALA A 35 -23.16 20.12 -12.94
N GLN A 36 -22.47 20.92 -13.76
CA GLN A 36 -21.06 20.71 -14.06
C GLN A 36 -20.18 20.84 -12.81
N LYS A 37 -20.40 21.87 -11.98
CA LYS A 37 -19.65 22.06 -10.73
C LYS A 37 -19.81 20.88 -9.77
N ALA A 38 -21.03 20.37 -9.62
CA ALA A 38 -21.29 19.21 -8.78
C ALA A 38 -20.55 17.96 -9.29
N ASN A 39 -20.58 17.72 -10.61
CA ASN A 39 -19.86 16.61 -11.23
C ASN A 39 -18.34 16.75 -11.10
N ASP A 40 -17.79 17.96 -11.27
CA ASP A 40 -16.36 18.20 -11.14
C ASP A 40 -15.86 17.93 -9.72
N LEU A 41 -16.62 18.36 -8.71
CA LEU A 41 -16.30 18.08 -7.31
C LEU A 41 -16.44 16.58 -6.97
N ALA A 42 -17.49 15.92 -7.47
CA ALA A 42 -17.66 14.47 -7.31
C ALA A 42 -16.46 13.72 -7.89
N ALA A 43 -16.05 14.05 -9.11
CA ALA A 43 -14.90 13.44 -9.78
C ALA A 43 -13.58 13.72 -9.02
N GLN A 44 -13.44 14.89 -8.40
CA GLN A 44 -12.29 15.20 -7.54
C GLN A 44 -12.29 14.32 -6.28
N CYS A 45 -13.45 14.14 -5.63
CA CYS A 45 -13.60 13.26 -4.47
C CYS A 45 -13.21 11.82 -4.82
N ASP A 46 -13.68 11.29 -5.95
CA ASP A 46 -13.37 9.94 -6.40
C ASP A 46 -11.88 9.75 -6.69
N ARG A 47 -11.22 10.74 -7.32
CA ARG A 47 -9.76 10.71 -7.54
C ARG A 47 -8.99 10.75 -6.23
N PHE A 48 -9.44 11.54 -5.26
CA PHE A 48 -8.80 11.63 -3.96
C PHE A 48 -8.94 10.32 -3.17
N GLU A 49 -10.12 9.71 -3.20
CA GLU A 49 -10.38 8.41 -2.58
C GLU A 49 -9.47 7.30 -3.13
N LYS A 50 -9.28 7.25 -4.45
CA LYS A 50 -8.32 6.32 -5.08
C LYS A 50 -6.90 6.51 -4.55
N LYS A 51 -6.41 7.75 -4.47
CA LYS A 51 -5.07 8.03 -3.91
C LYS A 51 -4.97 7.62 -2.44
N LEU A 52 -6.05 7.80 -1.67
CA LEU A 52 -6.09 7.40 -0.28
C LEU A 52 -6.07 5.87 -0.11
N HIS A 53 -6.76 5.15 -1.00
CA HIS A 53 -6.71 3.71 -1.08
C HIS A 53 -5.29 3.21 -1.42
N ASP A 54 -4.66 3.79 -2.44
CA ASP A 54 -3.28 3.46 -2.82
C ASP A 54 -2.32 3.66 -1.64
N LEU A 55 -2.46 4.76 -0.90
CA LEU A 55 -1.65 5.05 0.27
C LEU A 55 -1.84 4.00 1.39
N LYS A 56 -3.07 3.51 1.61
CA LYS A 56 -3.35 2.41 2.55
C LYS A 56 -2.69 1.12 2.11
N LEU A 57 -2.78 0.79 0.82
CA LEU A 57 -2.17 -0.41 0.25
C LEU A 57 -0.66 -0.38 0.40
N THR A 58 0.00 0.72 0.01
CA THR A 58 1.45 0.90 0.18
C THR A 58 1.86 0.71 1.64
N ARG A 59 1.12 1.32 2.58
CA ARG A 59 1.39 1.12 4.02
C ARG A 59 1.31 -0.35 4.42
N GLN A 60 0.29 -1.07 3.96
CA GLN A 60 0.13 -2.49 4.30
C GLN A 60 1.29 -3.33 3.77
N VAL A 61 1.70 -3.10 2.52
CA VAL A 61 2.88 -3.75 1.94
C VAL A 61 4.12 -3.46 2.77
N SER A 62 4.38 -2.19 3.11
CA SER A 62 5.54 -1.82 3.94
C SER A 62 5.55 -2.50 5.31
N MET A 63 4.39 -2.64 5.95
CA MET A 63 4.27 -3.36 7.23
C MET A 63 4.60 -4.86 7.08
N GLN A 64 4.28 -5.45 5.94
CA GLN A 64 4.55 -6.86 5.65
C GLN A 64 6.01 -7.11 5.20
N MET A 65 6.76 -6.08 4.78
CA MET A 65 8.15 -6.25 4.34
C MET A 65 9.09 -6.67 5.46
N ALA A 66 8.93 -6.15 6.69
CA ALA A 66 9.81 -6.48 7.81
C ALA A 66 9.88 -8.00 8.13
N PRO A 67 8.76 -8.74 8.28
CA PRO A 67 8.82 -10.18 8.45
C PRO A 67 9.36 -10.92 7.21
N GLN A 68 9.08 -10.44 5.99
CA GLN A 68 9.64 -11.02 4.76
C GLN A 68 11.17 -10.91 4.72
N ILE A 69 11.73 -9.75 5.09
CA ILE A 69 13.18 -9.54 5.18
C ILE A 69 13.79 -10.49 6.22
N ARG A 70 13.16 -10.64 7.40
CA ARG A 70 13.65 -11.58 8.43
C ARG A 70 13.65 -13.03 7.94
N LEU A 71 12.63 -13.46 7.21
CA LEU A 71 12.58 -14.80 6.62
C LEU A 71 13.73 -15.01 5.64
N LEU A 72 14.00 -14.02 4.77
CA LEU A 72 15.13 -14.07 3.85
C LEU A 72 16.47 -14.17 4.60
N GLN A 73 16.68 -13.34 5.62
CA GLN A 73 17.90 -13.36 6.44
C GLN A 73 18.14 -14.71 7.13
N ASN A 74 17.07 -15.37 7.60
CA ASN A 74 17.17 -16.70 8.20
C ASN A 74 17.58 -17.76 7.18
N ASN A 75 17.02 -17.70 5.96
CA ASN A 75 17.38 -18.60 4.88
C ASN A 75 18.84 -18.40 4.45
N ASP A 76 19.30 -17.16 4.37
CA ASP A 76 20.70 -16.85 4.04
C ASP A 76 21.65 -17.40 5.10
N SER A 77 21.31 -17.26 6.38
CA SER A 77 22.10 -17.82 7.49
C SER A 77 22.20 -19.35 7.40
N LEU A 78 21.09 -20.03 7.12
CA LEU A 78 21.08 -21.48 6.92
C LEU A 78 21.94 -21.89 5.72
N LEU A 79 21.88 -21.15 4.62
CA LEU A 79 22.70 -21.42 3.44
C LEU A 79 24.20 -21.27 3.75
N VAL A 80 24.57 -20.25 4.53
CA VAL A 80 25.94 -20.07 5.02
C VAL A 80 26.39 -21.27 5.87
N GLU A 81 25.56 -21.72 6.81
CA GLU A 81 25.87 -22.91 7.62
C GLU A 81 26.06 -24.16 6.75
N ARG A 82 25.24 -24.34 5.71
CA ARG A 82 25.38 -25.47 4.77
C ARG A 82 26.70 -25.40 4.01
N ILE A 83 27.07 -24.24 3.50
CA ILE A 83 28.36 -24.02 2.82
C ILE A 83 29.51 -24.37 3.77
N GLN A 84 29.47 -23.87 5.00
CA GLN A 84 30.51 -24.15 6.00
C GLN A 84 30.63 -25.65 6.29
N SER A 85 29.50 -26.35 6.46
CA SER A 85 29.50 -27.80 6.68
C SER A 85 30.04 -28.58 5.48
N THR A 86 29.74 -28.16 4.24
CA THR A 86 30.32 -28.78 3.04
C THR A 86 31.84 -28.60 3.00
N ILE A 87 32.34 -27.41 3.35
CA ILE A 87 33.77 -27.11 3.40
C ILE A 87 34.48 -27.90 4.50
N SER A 88 33.91 -27.94 5.71
CA SER A 88 34.57 -28.55 6.87
C SER A 88 34.45 -30.08 6.91
N ASN A 89 33.37 -30.63 6.35
CA ASN A 89 33.04 -32.05 6.50
C ASN A 89 33.09 -32.77 5.15
N THR A 90 32.27 -32.36 4.19
CA THR A 90 32.06 -33.11 2.95
C THR A 90 33.30 -33.13 2.05
N LEU A 91 33.95 -31.98 1.83
CA LEU A 91 35.13 -31.89 0.97
C LEU A 91 36.33 -32.69 1.53
N PRO A 92 36.71 -32.59 2.83
CA PRO A 92 37.79 -33.40 3.39
C PRO A 92 37.49 -34.90 3.35
N LEU A 93 36.23 -35.30 3.63
CA LEU A 93 35.82 -36.70 3.54
C LEU A 93 36.00 -37.25 2.13
N TRP A 94 35.54 -36.53 1.10
CA TRP A 94 35.73 -36.94 -0.28
C TRP A 94 37.21 -37.02 -0.67
N LYS A 95 38.01 -36.02 -0.26
CA LYS A 95 39.46 -36.01 -0.50
C LYS A 95 40.15 -37.23 0.13
N ASN A 96 39.78 -37.59 1.36
CA ASN A 96 40.34 -38.75 2.05
C ASN A 96 39.92 -40.08 1.42
N GLN A 97 38.77 -40.17 0.74
CA GLN A 97 38.33 -41.39 0.06
C GLN A 97 38.91 -41.59 -1.33
N MET A 98 39.48 -40.55 -1.95
CA MET A 98 40.10 -40.64 -3.27
C MET A 98 41.59 -40.98 -3.24
N VAL A 99 42.24 -40.82 -2.08
CA VAL A 99 43.65 -41.17 -1.84
C VAL A 99 43.76 -42.62 -1.41
#